data_AF-A0A8T4J383-F1
#
_entry.id   AF-A0A8T4J383-F1
#
_cell.length_a   1.000
_cell.length_b   1.000
_cell.length_c   1.000
_cell.angle_alpha   90.00
_cell.angle_beta   90.00
_cell.angle_gamma   90.00
#
_symmetry.space_group_name_H-M   'P 1'
#
loop_
_entity.id
_entity.type
_entity.pdbx_description
1 polymer ?
#
loop_
_entity_poly.entity_id
_entity_poly.type
_entity_poly.pdbx_seq_one_letter_code
_entity_poly.pdbx_strand_id
1 'polypeptide(L)' 'MSDGENLHIKGRVLAGPEDVRDELWVVDGRITFERPPGGSGDPLLLEGWVLPGLVDAHCHV' A
#
# COMPACT_ATOMS: atom_id res chain seq x y z
N MET A 1 -8.88 13.14 -7.42
CA MET A 1 -8.50 11.77 -7.09
C MET A 1 -7.10 11.62 -7.60
N SER A 2 -6.11 11.32 -6.76
CA SER A 2 -4.70 11.32 -7.18
C SER A 2 -4.53 10.39 -8.38
N ASP A 3 -3.98 10.92 -9.46
CA ASP A 3 -3.63 10.17 -10.66
C ASP A 3 -2.65 9.05 -10.26
N GLY A 4 -3.15 7.81 -10.30
CA GLY A 4 -2.47 6.54 -10.62
C GLY A 4 -0.95 6.37 -10.48
N GLU A 5 -0.26 6.94 -9.49
CA GLU A 5 1.16 6.63 -9.29
C GLU A 5 1.32 5.24 -8.67
N ASN A 6 2.11 4.40 -9.34
CA ASN A 6 2.50 3.10 -8.81
C ASN A 6 3.44 3.31 -7.62
N LEU A 7 3.12 2.68 -6.49
CA LEU A 7 3.95 2.73 -5.29
C LEU A 7 4.61 1.38 -5.05
N HIS A 8 5.85 1.39 -4.60
CA HIS A 8 6.51 0.26 -3.96
C HIS A 8 6.81 0.66 -2.54
N ILE A 9 6.23 -0.02 -1.56
CA ILE A 9 6.43 0.29 -0.15
C ILE A 9 7.21 -0.85 0.49
N LYS A 10 8.31 -0.53 1.17
CA LYS A 10 9.15 -1.48 1.90
C LYS A 10 9.11 -1.21 3.40
N GLY A 11 9.17 -2.28 4.18
CA GLY A 11 9.09 -2.27 5.64
C GLY A 11 7.87 -3.04 6.14
N ARG A 12 7.54 -2.87 7.42
CA ARG A 12 6.55 -3.72 8.10
C ARG A 12 5.12 -3.34 7.69
N VAL A 13 4.49 -4.17 6.86
CA VAL A 13 3.10 -4.02 6.43
C VAL A 13 2.20 -4.89 7.28
N LEU A 14 1.33 -4.28 8.08
CA LEU A 14 0.31 -4.99 8.86
C LEU A 14 -0.91 -5.30 7.96
N ALA A 15 -0.95 -6.51 7.39
CA ALA A 15 -2.05 -6.97 6.53
C ALA A 15 -3.20 -7.64 7.32
N GLY A 16 -2.93 -8.06 8.55
CA GLY A 16 -3.90 -8.63 9.49
C GLY A 16 -3.30 -8.77 10.89
N PRO A 17 -4.06 -9.29 11.87
CA PRO A 17 -3.62 -9.36 13.27
C PRO A 17 -2.27 -10.06 13.47
N GLU A 18 -2.03 -11.13 12.72
CA GLU A 18 -0.80 -11.93 12.75
C GLU A 18 -0.14 -12.02 11.37
N ASP A 19 -0.57 -11.18 10.42
CA ASP A 19 -0.06 -11.17 9.05
C ASP A 19 0.74 -9.90 8.80
N VAL A 20 2.07 -10.04 8.78
CA VAL A 20 3.02 -8.96 8.53
C VAL A 20 3.86 -9.30 7.31
N ARG A 21 3.90 -8.39 6.33
CA ARG A 21 4.71 -8.50 5.11
C ARG A 21 5.84 -7.49 5.13
N ASP A 22 6.88 -7.74 4.33
CA ASP A 22 8.05 -6.85 4.23
C ASP A 22 7.92 -5.79 3.14
N GLU A 23 6.95 -5.95 2.24
CA GLU A 23 6.68 -5.01 1.15
C GLU A 23 5.28 -5.18 0.56
N LEU A 24 4.83 -4.15 -0.17
CA LEU A 24 3.64 -4.20 -1.01
C LEU A 24 3.80 -3.27 -2.23
N TRP A 25 2.96 -3.48 -3.24
CA TRP A 25 2.79 -2.57 -4.36
C TRP A 25 1.38 -2.01 -4.40
N VAL A 26 1.26 -0.73 -4.76
CA VAL A 26 -0.01 -0.11 -5.13
C VAL A 26 0.02 0.11 -6.63
N VAL A 27 -0.93 -0.47 -7.35
CA VAL A 27 -1.10 -0.32 -8.80
C VAL A 27 -2.55 0.08 -9.06
N ASP A 28 -2.74 1.23 -9.69
CA ASP A 28 -4.08 1.79 -9.96
C ASP A 28 -5.00 1.81 -8.73
N GLY A 29 -4.43 2.17 -7.57
CA GLY A 29 -5.14 2.20 -6.29
C GLY A 29 -5.48 0.84 -5.69
N ARG A 30 -4.96 -0.27 -6.24
CA ARG A 30 -5.11 -1.63 -5.71
C ARG A 30 -3.80 -2.13 -5.12
N ILE A 31 -3.92 -2.88 -4.02
CA ILE A 31 -2.78 -3.48 -3.33
C ILE A 31 -2.51 -4.87 -3.91
N THR A 32 -1.23 -5.18 -4.13
CA THR A 32 -0.73 -6.55 -4.34
C THR A 32 0.54 -6.76 -3.50
N PHE A 33 0.76 -8.00 -3.08
CA PHE A 33 1.98 -8.43 -2.39
C PHE A 33 2.95 -9.15 -3.33
N GLU A 34 2.58 -9.28 -4.60
CA GLU A 34 3.45 -9.80 -5.65
C GLU A 34 3.90 -8.65 -6.54
N ARG A 35 5.18 -8.68 -6.93
CA ARG A 35 5.73 -7.70 -7.87
C ARG A 35 4.92 -7.72 -9.19
N PRO A 36 4.30 -6.59 -9.60
CA PRO A 36 3.53 -6.52 -10.83
C PRO A 36 4.41 -6.79 -12.07
N PRO A 37 3.97 -7.62 -13.03
CA PRO A 37 4.70 -7.85 -14.27
C PRO A 37 4.63 -6.61 -15.19
N GLY A 38 5.76 -6.23 -15.79
CA GLY A 38 5.79 -5.22 -16.86
C GLY A 38 5.58 -3.77 -16.41
N GLY A 39 6.03 -3.40 -15.20
CA GLY A 39 5.82 -2.08 -14.59
C GLY A 39 5.90 -0.90 -15.57
N SER A 40 4.78 -0.21 -15.74
CA SER A 40 4.71 1.08 -16.42
C SER A 40 5.43 2.13 -15.55
N GLY A 41 6.75 2.26 -15.75
CA GLY A 41 7.61 3.18 -15.00
C GLY A 41 8.11 2.63 -13.66
N ASP A 42 9.18 3.23 -13.15
CA ASP A 42 9.69 2.93 -11.81
C ASP A 42 8.69 3.48 -10.77
N PRO A 43 8.19 2.64 -9.85
CA PRO A 43 7.27 3.10 -8.82
C PRO A 43 7.99 4.01 -7.83
N LEU A 44 7.24 4.94 -7.22
CA LEU A 44 7.77 5.71 -6.10
C LEU A 44 8.04 4.75 -4.92
N LEU A 45 9.28 4.74 -4.45
CA LEU A 45 9.69 3.95 -3.29
C LEU A 45 9.37 4.70 -2.00
N LEU A 46 8.65 4.04 -1.11
CA LEU A 46 8.40 4.51 0.26
C LEU A 46 8.93 3.48 1.25
N GLU A 47 9.51 3.94 2.36
CA GLU A 47 10.03 3.07 3.42
C GLU A 47 9.37 3.41 4.76
N GLY A 48 8.98 2.39 5.52
CA GLY A 48 8.42 2.59 6.86
C GLY A 48 7.46 1.50 7.33
N TRP A 49 6.51 1.90 8.18
CA TRP A 49 5.45 1.03 8.66
C TRP A 49 4.15 1.33 7.93
N VAL A 50 3.46 0.28 7.49
CA VAL A 50 2.15 0.40 6.84
C VAL A 50 1.09 -0.19 7.75
N LEU A 51 0.07 0.62 8.06
CA LEU A 51 -1.11 0.20 8.79
C LEU A 51 -2.34 0.30 7.87
N PRO A 52 -3.37 -0.53 8.08
CA PRO A 52 -4.67 -0.30 7.47
C PRO A 52 -5.19 1.10 7.83
N GLY A 53 -5.86 1.74 6.87
CA GLY A 53 -6.55 3.00 7.15
C GLY A 53 -7.57 2.80 8.28
N LEU A 54 -7.53 3.68 9.28
CA LEU A 54 -8.51 3.64 10.37
C LEU A 54 -9.88 4.07 9.84
N VAL A 55 -10.92 3.37 10.27
CA VAL A 55 -12.30 3.69 9.92
C VAL A 55 -12.94 4.38 11.11
N ASP A 56 -13.32 5.65 10.93
CA ASP A 56 -14.21 6.33 11.84
C ASP A 56 -15.65 5.98 11.45
N ALA A 57 -16.31 5.16 12.28
CA ALA A 57 -17.68 4.72 12.04
C ALA A 57 -18.73 5.76 12.44
N HIS A 58 -18.34 6.79 13.20
CA HIS A 58 -19.28 7.75 13.74
C HIS A 58 -18.60 9.08 14.03
N CYS A 59 -18.76 10.02 13.11
CA CYS A 59 -18.33 11.40 13.30
C CYS A 59 -19.48 12.38 13.03
N HIS A 60 -19.41 13.56 13.65
CA HIS A 60 -20.27 14.71 13.36
C HIS A 60 -19.38 15.86 12.86
N VAL A 61 -19.01 15.79 11.57
CA VAL A 61 -18.23 16.82 10.85
C VAL A 61 -19.10 17.93 10.29
#